data_AF-A0A932P975-F1
#
_entry.id   AF-A0A932P975-F1
#
_cell.length_a   1.000
_cell.length_b   1.000
_cell.length_c   1.000
_cell.angle_alpha   90.00
_cell.angle_beta   90.00
_cell.angle_gamma   90.00
#
_symmetry.space_group_name_H-M   'P 1'
#
loop_
_entity.id
_entity.type
_entity.pdbx_description
1 polymer ?
#
loop_
_entity_poly.entity_id
_entity_poly.type
_entity_poly.pdbx_seq_one_letter_code
_entity_poly.pdbx_strand_id
1 'polypeptide(L)' 'MSVLPFDDRDGFLWLDGKLVPWRDAQIHVLPHGLHYGSCVFEGARAYGGKVFKLREH' A
#
# COMPACT_ATOMS: atom_id res chain seq x y z
N MET A 1 -20.48 12.98 -5.75
CA MET A 1 -19.06 13.35 -5.63
C MET A 1 -18.25 12.09 -5.88
N SER A 2 -17.41 12.05 -6.91
CA SER A 2 -16.47 10.95 -7.10
C SER A 2 -15.40 11.02 -6.02
N VAL A 3 -15.30 9.99 -5.20
CA VAL A 3 -14.15 9.83 -4.29
C VAL A 3 -12.89 9.68 -5.15
N LEU A 4 -11.82 10.42 -4.83
CA LEU A 4 -10.51 10.23 -5.46
C LEU A 4 -10.11 8.75 -5.35
N PRO A 5 -9.82 8.09 -6.48
CA PRO A 5 -9.53 6.67 -6.46
C PRO A 5 -8.19 6.40 -5.74
N PHE A 6 -7.91 5.15 -5.41
CA PHE A 6 -6.72 4.80 -4.63
C PHE A 6 -5.43 4.87 -5.43
N ASP A 7 -5.47 4.77 -6.76
CA ASP A 7 -4.32 4.85 -7.66
C ASP A 7 -3.88 6.30 -7.96
N ASP A 8 -4.78 7.28 -7.80
CA ASP A 8 -4.54 8.69 -8.11
C ASP A 8 -4.52 9.56 -6.85
N ARG A 9 -3.41 9.50 -6.09
CA ARG A 9 -3.20 10.29 -4.87
C ARG A 9 -1.80 10.90 -4.82
N ASP A 10 -1.65 11.93 -4.00
CA ASP A 10 -0.35 12.53 -3.71
C ASP A 10 0.37 11.79 -2.58
N GLY A 11 1.71 11.88 -2.57
CA GLY A 11 2.56 11.25 -1.58
C GLY A 11 3.43 10.12 -2.15
N PHE A 12 3.92 9.28 -1.24
CA PHE A 12 4.86 8.20 -1.55
C PHE A 12 4.38 6.88 -0.95
N LEU A 13 4.69 5.79 -1.65
CA LEU A 13 4.55 4.42 -1.16
C LEU A 13 5.93 3.78 -1.06
N TRP A 14 6.10 2.88 -0.09
CA TRP A 14 7.33 2.10 0.03
C TRP A 14 7.18 0.82 -0.81
N LEU A 15 8.04 0.64 -1.81
CA LEU A 15 8.02 -0.49 -2.73
C LEU A 15 9.46 -0.91 -3.05
N ASP A 16 9.77 -2.19 -2.92
CA ASP A 16 11.07 -2.79 -3.24
C ASP A 16 12.29 -2.03 -2.68
N GLY A 17 12.23 -1.67 -1.38
CA GLY A 17 13.37 -1.05 -0.69
C GLY A 17 13.42 0.48 -0.76
N LYS A 18 12.50 1.14 -1.46
CA LYS A 18 12.53 2.58 -1.69
C LYS A 18 11.16 3.24 -1.59
N LEU A 19 11.17 4.55 -1.28
CA LEU A 19 9.98 5.39 -1.45
C LEU A 19 9.85 5.75 -2.93
N VAL A 20 8.68 5.46 -3.51
CA VAL A 20 8.32 5.82 -4.88
C VAL A 20 7.12 6.76 -4.88
N PRO A 21 6.99 7.68 -5.84
CA PRO A 21 5.76 8.45 -6.00
C PRO A 21 4.54 7.53 -6.07
N TRP A 22 3.43 7.93 -5.46
CA TRP A 22 2.24 7.09 -5.33
C TRP A 22 1.79 6.44 -6.65
N ARG A 23 1.80 7.23 -7.74
CA ARG A 23 1.38 6.79 -9.08
C ARG A 23 2.35 5.78 -9.72
N ASP A 24 3.61 5.73 -9.25
CA ASP A 24 4.64 4.83 -9.76
C ASP A 24 4.63 3.46 -9.05
N ALA A 25 3.85 3.30 -7.98
CA ALA A 25 3.70 2.04 -7.25
C ALA A 25 2.78 1.06 -8.02
N GLN A 26 3.25 0.59 -9.17
CA GLN A 26 2.51 -0.27 -10.09
C GLN A 26 3.03 -1.72 -10.05
N ILE A 27 2.16 -2.67 -10.38
CA ILE A 27 2.51 -4.07 -10.66
C ILE A 27 2.03 -4.44 -12.06
N HIS A 28 2.67 -5.43 -12.70
CA HIS A 28 2.14 -5.97 -13.95
C HIS A 28 0.75 -6.56 -13.73
N VAL A 29 -0.04 -6.77 -14.78
CA VAL A 29 -1.39 -7.38 -14.69
C VAL A 29 -1.37 -8.91 -14.63
N LEU A 30 -0.20 -9.57 -14.68
CA LEU A 30 -0.06 -11.03 -14.63
C LEU A 30 0.56 -11.60 -13.33
N PRO A 31 0.51 -10.95 -12.15
CA PRO A 31 1.14 -11.48 -10.96
C PRO A 31 0.26 -12.59 -10.38
N HIS A 32 0.89 -13.64 -9.86
CA HIS A 32 0.17 -14.77 -9.27
C HIS A 32 -0.75 -14.33 -8.13
N GLY A 33 -0.37 -13.30 -7.35
CA GLY A 33 -1.20 -12.73 -6.29
C GLY A 33 -2.57 -12.22 -6.77
N LEU A 34 -2.62 -11.59 -7.95
CA LEU A 34 -3.87 -11.06 -8.51
C LEU A 34 -4.75 -12.18 -9.09
N HIS A 35 -4.16 -13.14 -9.79
CA HIS A 35 -4.90 -14.20 -10.48
C HIS A 35 -5.29 -15.37 -9.58
N TYR A 36 -4.51 -15.64 -8.54
CA TYR A 36 -4.63 -16.83 -7.71
C TYR A 36 -4.62 -16.54 -6.21
N GLY A 37 -4.72 -15.28 -5.80
CA GLY A 37 -4.92 -14.88 -4.40
C GLY A 37 -3.71 -15.12 -3.48
N SER A 38 -2.51 -15.31 -4.03
CA SER A 38 -1.29 -15.56 -3.26
C SER A 38 -0.67 -14.27 -2.70
N CYS A 39 -1.41 -13.53 -1.89
CA CYS A 39 -0.96 -12.30 -1.26
C CYS A 39 -1.40 -12.23 0.20
N VAL A 40 -0.58 -11.59 1.03
CA VAL A 40 -0.87 -11.32 2.43
C VAL A 40 -0.88 -9.80 2.65
N PHE A 41 -1.69 -9.34 3.58
CA PHE A 41 -1.74 -7.94 3.99
C PHE A 41 -1.97 -7.86 5.49
N GLU A 42 -1.61 -6.72 6.07
CA GLU A 42 -1.87 -6.37 7.46
C GLU A 42 -2.43 -4.95 7.55
N GLY A 43 -2.95 -4.58 8.72
CA GLY A 43 -3.62 -3.30 8.91
C GLY A 43 -3.21 -2.60 10.20
N ALA A 44 -2.38 -1.56 10.11
CA ALA A 44 -1.97 -0.75 11.25
C ALA A 44 -2.66 0.63 11.27
N ARG A 45 -2.74 1.24 12.45
CA ARG A 45 -3.17 2.65 12.63
C ARG A 45 -2.12 3.44 13.39
N ALA A 46 -1.95 4.70 13.01
CA ALA A 46 -1.09 5.65 13.71
C ALA A 46 -1.94 6.75 14.37
N TYR A 47 -1.64 7.07 15.63
CA TYR A 47 -2.29 8.13 16.38
C TYR A 47 -1.21 9.07 16.94
N GLY A 48 -1.29 10.36 16.62
CA GLY A 48 -0.30 11.35 17.10
C GLY A 48 1.15 11.00 16.75
N GLY A 49 1.39 10.41 15.58
CA GLY A 49 2.73 10.00 15.14
C GLY A 49 3.25 8.68 15.73
N LYS A 50 2.46 7.96 16.54
CA LYS A 50 2.82 6.64 17.08
C LYS A 50 1.98 5.54 16.45
N VAL A 51 2.63 4.49 15.95
CA VAL A 51 1.94 3.30 15.43
C VAL A 51 1.46 2.44 16.60
N PHE A 52 0.17 2.07 16.59
CA PHE A 52 -0.43 1.23 17.62
C PHE A 52 -0.01 -0.24 17.41
N LYS A 53 0.52 -0.89 18.45
CA LYS A 53 0.93 -2.31 18.44
C LYS A 53 1.80 -2.73 17.25
N LEU A 54 2.78 -1.89 16.90
CA LEU A 54 3.63 -2.06 15.71
C LEU A 54 4.31 -3.44 15.61
N ARG A 55 4.66 -4.07 16.73
CA ARG A 55 5.39 -5.35 16.71
C ARG A 55 4.46 -6.56 16.64
N GLU A 56 3.19 -6.37 16.96
CA GLU A 56 2.18 -7.42 16.98
C GLU A 56 1.37 -7.50 15.68
N HIS A 57 1.34 -6.41 14.91
CA HIS A 57 1.01 -6.43 13.48
C HIS A 57 2.17 -7.03 12.69
#